data_AF-A0A3A0DS44-F1
#
_entry.id   AF-A0A3A0DS44-F1
#
_cell.length_a   1.000
_cell.length_b   1.000
_cell.length_c   1.000
_cell.angle_alpha   90.00
_cell.angle_beta   90.00
_cell.angle_gamma   90.00
#
_symmetry.space_group_name_H-M   'P 1'
#
loop_
_entity.id
_entity.type
_entity.pdbx_description
1 polymer ?
#
loop_
_entity_poly.entity_id
_entity_poly.type
_entity_poly.pdbx_seq_one_letter_code
_entity_poly.pdbx_strand_id
1 'polypeptide(L)'
;MPAIHRILHLAPFNTSGVPITFVRAERRLGFDSRLITLARDPRGYEEDVCLELPFLDFIGVRWAKKIFSNPARLQVNNHRRETRAKPPAWQPHSHPEKWLVQFREWWWTPRIQKTLREIDFWNFDLYQLEGGLEFYRDGRLVQELQRRGKQIICLYTGSDLRTRGIVPPIDDCANLRLTLEFDHLDLYPALTHIFFPFEFERFHMRI
;
A
#
# COMPACT_ATOMS: atom_id res chain seq x y z
N MET A 1 11.93 -16.20 16.17
CA MET A 1 10.90 -15.33 15.55
C MET A 1 9.55 -15.90 15.94
N PRO A 2 8.55 -15.08 16.31
CA PRO A 2 7.20 -15.59 16.55
C PRO A 2 6.68 -16.29 15.29
N ALA A 3 5.93 -17.37 15.45
CA ALA A 3 5.30 -18.06 14.33
C ALA A 3 4.26 -17.14 13.70
N ILE A 4 4.34 -16.96 12.38
CA ILE A 4 3.37 -16.15 11.63
C ILE A 4 2.16 -17.04 11.33
N HIS A 5 0.98 -16.63 11.80
CA HIS A 5 -0.27 -17.33 11.52
C HIS A 5 -1.32 -16.41 10.90
N ARG A 6 -1.32 -15.13 11.29
CA ARG A 6 -2.29 -14.14 10.83
C ARG A 6 -1.60 -13.04 10.03
N ILE A 7 -2.08 -12.80 8.82
CA ILE A 7 -1.51 -11.84 7.87
C ILE A 7 -2.56 -10.79 7.52
N LEU A 8 -2.17 -9.51 7.55
CA LEU A 8 -3.04 -8.42 7.11
C LEU A 8 -2.41 -7.65 5.96
N HIS A 9 -3.12 -7.62 4.84
CA HIS A 9 -2.82 -6.76 3.71
C HIS A 9 -3.57 -5.44 3.83
N LEU A 10 -2.88 -4.32 3.60
CA LEU A 10 -3.46 -2.99 3.56
C LEU A 10 -3.13 -2.33 2.22
N ALA A 11 -4.17 -2.00 1.46
CA ALA A 11 -4.01 -1.41 0.14
C ALA A 11 -4.91 -0.18 -0.05
N PRO A 12 -4.49 0.82 -0.84
CA PRO A 12 -5.40 1.89 -1.27
C PRO A 12 -6.60 1.33 -2.06
N PHE A 13 -6.31 0.40 -2.97
CA PHE A 13 -7.26 -0.28 -3.86
C PHE A 13 -6.77 -1.71 -4.11
N ASN A 14 -7.67 -2.64 -4.46
CA ASN A 14 -7.28 -3.94 -4.97
C ASN A 14 -6.88 -3.87 -6.46
N THR A 15 -5.87 -3.06 -6.77
CA THR A 15 -5.47 -2.78 -8.16
C THR A 15 -4.99 -4.04 -8.87
N SER A 16 -5.57 -4.30 -10.04
CA SER A 16 -5.32 -5.48 -10.86
C SER A 16 -5.57 -6.82 -10.14
N GLY A 17 -6.28 -6.81 -9.01
CA GLY A 17 -6.49 -8.00 -8.18
C GLY A 17 -5.23 -8.51 -7.47
N VAL A 18 -4.14 -7.75 -7.43
CA VAL A 18 -2.87 -8.23 -6.86
C VAL A 18 -2.99 -8.50 -5.36
N PRO A 19 -3.42 -7.54 -4.52
CA PRO A 19 -3.55 -7.77 -3.07
C PRO A 19 -4.42 -8.99 -2.73
N ILE A 20 -5.60 -9.12 -3.34
CA ILE A 20 -6.49 -10.27 -3.06
C ILE A 20 -5.91 -11.60 -3.55
N THR A 21 -5.02 -11.59 -4.53
CA THR A 21 -4.37 -12.81 -5.02
C THR A 21 -3.33 -13.32 -4.02
N PHE A 22 -2.56 -12.43 -3.40
CA PHE A 22 -1.69 -12.81 -2.28
C PHE A 22 -2.49 -13.42 -1.13
N VAL A 23 -3.56 -12.75 -0.72
CA VAL A 23 -4.45 -13.21 0.37
C VAL A 23 -5.00 -14.62 0.09
N ARG A 24 -5.42 -14.90 -1.15
CA ARG A 24 -5.92 -16.23 -1.54
C ARG A 24 -4.81 -17.27 -1.54
N ALA A 25 -3.61 -16.94 -2.01
CA ALA A 25 -2.47 -17.84 -1.95
C ALA A 25 -2.11 -18.19 -0.49
N GLU A 26 -2.07 -17.20 0.39
CA GLU A 26 -1.80 -17.39 1.82
C GLU A 26 -2.87 -18.24 2.51
N ARG A 27 -4.16 -18.00 2.22
CA ARG A 27 -5.25 -18.84 2.73
C ARG A 27 -5.13 -20.29 2.29
N ARG A 28 -4.74 -20.54 1.03
CA ARG A 28 -4.48 -21.90 0.51
C ARG A 28 -3.30 -22.58 1.22
N LEU A 29 -2.33 -21.80 1.70
CA LEU A 29 -1.20 -22.29 2.51
C LEU A 29 -1.55 -22.47 4.00
N GLY A 30 -2.79 -22.15 4.42
CA GLY A 30 -3.27 -22.34 5.79
C GLY A 30 -3.11 -21.13 6.71
N PHE A 31 -2.77 -19.94 6.19
CA PHE A 31 -2.71 -18.70 6.98
C PHE A 31 -4.09 -18.03 7.11
N ASP A 32 -4.36 -17.40 8.25
CA ASP A 32 -5.48 -16.46 8.41
C ASP A 32 -5.10 -15.11 7.80
N SER A 33 -5.30 -14.98 6.49
CA SER A 33 -5.00 -13.75 5.75
C SER A 33 -6.24 -12.91 5.49
N ARG A 34 -6.13 -11.59 5.67
CA ARG A 34 -7.20 -10.61 5.41
C ARG A 34 -6.68 -9.47 4.56
N LEU A 35 -7.58 -8.85 3.80
CA LEU A 35 -7.30 -7.63 3.02
C LEU A 35 -8.18 -6.48 3.49
N ILE A 36 -7.55 -5.32 3.70
CA ILE A 36 -8.23 -4.05 3.83
C ILE A 36 -7.93 -3.19 2.61
N THR A 37 -8.98 -2.68 1.98
CA THR A 37 -8.88 -1.63 0.96
C THR A 37 -9.48 -0.31 1.42
N LEU A 38 -8.82 0.80 1.10
CA LEU A 38 -9.32 2.13 1.45
C LEU A 38 -10.55 2.51 0.61
N ALA A 39 -10.57 2.12 -0.66
CA ALA A 39 -11.71 2.31 -1.55
C ALA A 39 -11.80 1.18 -2.59
N ARG A 40 -12.97 1.09 -3.24
CA ARG A 40 -13.23 0.08 -4.28
C ARG A 40 -12.43 0.40 -5.54
N ASP A 41 -11.82 -0.62 -6.13
CA ASP A 41 -11.27 -0.48 -7.48
C ASP A 41 -12.43 -0.31 -8.49
N PRO A 42 -12.35 0.66 -9.43
CA PRO A 42 -13.42 0.91 -10.39
C PRO A 42 -13.66 -0.25 -11.36
N ARG A 43 -12.73 -1.20 -11.48
CA ARG A 43 -12.89 -2.41 -12.33
C ARG A 43 -13.67 -3.52 -11.63
N GLY A 44 -14.06 -3.34 -10.36
CA GLY A 44 -14.89 -4.30 -9.64
C GLY A 44 -14.17 -5.60 -9.29
N TYR A 45 -12.88 -5.53 -8.96
CA TYR A 45 -12.16 -6.70 -8.42
C TYR A 45 -12.77 -7.15 -7.09
N GLU A 46 -12.56 -8.41 -6.74
CA GLU A 46 -12.94 -8.99 -5.45
C GLU A 46 -12.34 -8.17 -4.30
N GLU A 47 -13.10 -7.96 -3.22
CA GLU A 47 -12.64 -7.24 -2.03
C GLU A 47 -12.86 -8.12 -0.80
N ASP A 48 -12.13 -7.86 0.28
CA ASP A 48 -12.39 -8.48 1.60
C ASP A 48 -13.04 -7.44 2.52
N VAL A 49 -12.25 -6.55 3.13
CA VAL A 49 -12.76 -5.43 3.93
C VAL A 49 -12.51 -4.12 3.18
N CYS A 50 -13.56 -3.56 2.56
CA CYS A 50 -13.47 -2.27 1.89
C CYS A 50 -14.03 -1.14 2.76
N LEU A 51 -13.21 -0.12 3.06
CA LEU A 51 -13.63 1.03 3.86
C LEU A 51 -14.38 2.08 3.04
N GLU A 52 -14.42 2.00 1.71
CA GLU A 52 -15.13 2.97 0.84
C GLU A 52 -14.93 4.43 1.28
N LEU A 53 -13.69 4.79 1.59
CA LEU A 53 -13.35 6.10 2.09
C LEU A 53 -13.54 7.14 0.97
N PRO A 54 -14.22 8.27 1.24
CA PRO A 54 -14.36 9.32 0.25
C PRO A 54 -13.01 10.01 -0.02
N PHE A 55 -12.89 10.74 -1.12
CA PHE A 55 -11.74 11.62 -1.40
C PHE A 55 -10.38 10.91 -1.64
N LEU A 56 -10.36 9.61 -1.99
CA LEU A 56 -9.14 8.98 -2.50
C LEU A 56 -8.82 9.45 -3.93
N ASP A 57 -9.81 9.39 -4.82
CA ASP A 57 -9.63 9.65 -6.26
C ASP A 57 -10.84 10.36 -6.91
N PHE A 58 -11.47 11.28 -6.18
CA PHE A 58 -12.54 12.11 -6.74
C PHE A 58 -11.98 13.27 -7.60
N ILE A 59 -12.77 13.75 -8.58
CA ILE A 59 -12.40 14.82 -9.51
C ILE A 59 -11.90 16.08 -8.78
N GLY A 60 -12.57 16.48 -7.70
CA GLY A 60 -12.14 17.63 -6.87
C GLY A 60 -10.79 17.42 -6.18
N VAL A 61 -10.49 16.18 -5.77
CA VAL A 61 -9.18 15.82 -5.18
C VAL A 61 -8.10 15.77 -6.26
N ARG A 62 -8.42 15.31 -7.48
CA ARG A 62 -7.50 15.34 -8.62
C ARG A 62 -7.20 16.78 -9.05
N TRP A 63 -8.19 17.67 -9.00
CA TRP A 63 -8.02 19.10 -9.27
C TRP A 63 -7.17 19.78 -8.18
N ALA A 64 -7.48 19.53 -6.90
CA ALA A 64 -6.66 20.03 -5.78
C ALA A 64 -5.21 19.48 -5.85
N LYS A 65 -5.02 18.19 -6.15
CA LYS A 65 -3.68 17.61 -6.38
C LYS A 65 -2.95 18.31 -7.53
N LYS A 66 -3.63 18.66 -8.63
CA LYS A 66 -3.01 19.42 -9.74
C LYS A 66 -2.54 20.82 -9.35
N ILE A 67 -3.20 21.47 -8.39
CA ILE A 67 -2.86 22.82 -7.95
C ILE A 67 -1.81 22.80 -6.84
N PHE A 68 -1.93 21.88 -5.89
CA PHE A 68 -1.17 21.91 -4.64
C PHE A 68 -0.04 20.88 -4.56
N SER A 69 -0.10 19.79 -5.35
CA SER A 69 0.94 18.76 -5.37
C SER A 69 2.02 19.05 -6.41
N ASN A 70 3.23 18.55 -6.16
CA ASN A 70 4.37 18.73 -7.05
C ASN A 70 4.08 18.13 -8.46
N PRO A 71 4.23 18.92 -9.56
CA PRO A 71 4.01 18.45 -10.93
C PRO A 71 4.80 17.19 -11.31
N ALA A 72 6.01 17.03 -10.77
CA ALA A 72 6.86 15.87 -11.02
C ALA A 72 6.28 14.56 -10.47
N ARG A 73 5.39 14.62 -9.46
CA ARG A 73 4.68 13.44 -8.92
C ARG A 73 3.42 13.09 -9.71
N LEU A 74 2.89 14.05 -10.46
CA LEU A 74 1.68 13.88 -11.27
C LEU A 74 2.00 13.28 -12.65
N GLN A 75 3.25 13.39 -13.10
CA GLN A 75 3.72 12.73 -14.30
C GLN A 75 4.01 11.26 -14.03
N VAL A 76 3.10 10.39 -14.48
CA VAL A 76 3.37 8.96 -14.59
C VAL A 76 4.18 8.75 -15.86
N ASN A 77 5.51 8.66 -15.73
CA ASN A 77 6.38 8.30 -16.84
C ASN A 77 6.82 6.84 -16.72
N ASN A 78 6.60 6.03 -17.77
CA ASN A 78 7.05 4.64 -17.84
C ASN A 78 8.51 4.51 -18.29
N HIS A 79 9.27 5.61 -18.25
CA HIS A 79 10.68 5.59 -18.57
C HIS A 79 11.49 5.08 -17.38
N ARG A 80 12.42 4.17 -17.66
CA ARG A 80 13.45 3.79 -16.69
C ARG A 80 14.16 5.05 -16.23
N ARG A 81 14.12 5.30 -14.92
CA ARG A 81 14.88 6.39 -14.31
C ARG A 81 16.28 5.88 -14.01
N GLU A 82 17.27 6.76 -14.13
CA GLU A 82 18.65 6.44 -13.75
C GLU A 82 18.71 5.96 -12.29
N THR A 83 19.69 5.09 -12.01
CA THR A 83 19.91 4.51 -10.70
C THR A 83 20.00 5.61 -9.65
N ARG A 84 19.15 5.53 -8.62
CA ARG A 84 19.20 6.45 -7.49
C ARG A 84 19.62 5.68 -6.25
N ALA A 85 20.62 6.18 -5.54
CA ALA A 85 21.01 5.62 -4.24
C ALA A 85 19.86 5.70 -3.20
N LYS A 86 18.92 6.64 -3.38
CA LYS A 86 17.74 6.80 -2.53
C LYS A 86 16.49 7.05 -3.38
N PRO A 87 15.37 6.32 -3.16
CA PRO A 87 14.13 6.56 -3.88
C PRO A 87 13.58 7.95 -3.56
N PRO A 88 12.67 8.49 -4.40
CA PRO A 88 11.90 9.66 -4.03
C PRO A 88 11.24 9.45 -2.67
N ALA A 89 11.22 10.49 -1.84
CA ALA A 89 10.51 10.48 -0.56
C ALA A 89 9.26 11.34 -0.65
N TRP A 90 8.16 10.84 -0.10
CA TRP A 90 6.94 11.58 0.05
C TRP A 90 7.09 12.60 1.18
N GLN A 91 6.76 13.84 0.85
CA GLN A 91 6.66 14.97 1.76
C GLN A 91 5.63 15.93 1.17
N PRO A 92 4.80 16.60 1.97
CA PRO A 92 3.91 17.64 1.46
C PRO A 92 4.76 18.72 0.79
N HIS A 93 4.39 19.10 -0.43
CA HIS A 93 5.02 20.17 -1.20
C HIS A 93 4.76 21.54 -0.58
N SER A 94 3.62 21.69 0.10
CA SER A 94 3.17 22.96 0.66
C SER A 94 2.32 22.78 1.92
N HIS A 95 2.17 23.84 2.73
CA HIS A 95 1.27 23.84 3.89
C HIS A 95 -0.19 23.52 3.53
N PRO A 96 -0.76 24.06 2.43
CA PRO A 96 -2.09 23.67 1.97
C PRO A 96 -2.21 22.18 1.63
N GLU A 97 -1.23 21.59 0.93
CA GLU A 97 -1.25 20.14 0.66
C GLU A 97 -1.21 19.33 1.95
N LYS A 98 -0.37 19.74 2.92
CA LYS A 98 -0.33 19.12 4.25
C LYS A 98 -1.69 19.18 4.95
N TRP A 99 -2.35 20.34 4.93
CA TRP A 99 -3.66 20.51 5.56
C TRP A 99 -4.75 19.67 4.88
N LEU A 100 -4.77 19.61 3.54
CA LEU A 100 -5.71 18.76 2.80
C LEU A 100 -5.56 17.27 3.15
N VAL A 101 -4.32 16.80 3.26
CA VAL A 101 -4.03 15.43 3.69
C VAL A 101 -4.54 15.18 5.11
N GLN A 102 -4.24 16.08 6.05
CA GLN A 102 -4.64 15.94 7.46
C GLN A 102 -6.16 16.02 7.64
N PHE A 103 -6.84 16.93 6.94
CA PHE A 103 -8.30 17.07 6.99
C PHE A 103 -8.98 15.79 6.49
N ARG A 104 -8.50 15.25 5.36
CA ARG A 104 -9.01 14.00 4.80
C ARG A 104 -8.83 12.83 5.77
N GLU A 105 -7.65 12.71 6.36
CA GLU A 105 -7.34 11.66 7.35
C GLU A 105 -8.19 11.79 8.63
N TRP A 106 -8.42 13.01 9.10
CA TRP A 106 -9.33 13.30 10.20
C TRP A 106 -10.76 12.82 9.88
N TRP A 107 -11.26 13.13 8.68
CA TRP A 107 -12.57 12.68 8.22
C TRP A 107 -12.68 11.15 8.15
N TRP A 108 -11.62 10.46 7.75
CA TRP A 108 -11.59 9.01 7.64
C TRP A 108 -11.50 8.31 9.00
N THR A 109 -10.95 8.98 10.02
CA THR A 109 -10.59 8.39 11.31
C THR A 109 -11.75 7.63 11.98
N PRO A 110 -12.99 8.14 12.04
CA PRO A 110 -14.09 7.38 12.65
C PRO A 110 -14.34 6.01 11.98
N ARG A 111 -14.32 5.97 10.64
CA ARG A 111 -14.54 4.72 9.88
C ARG A 111 -13.34 3.79 10.01
N ILE A 112 -12.12 4.31 9.94
CA ILE A 112 -10.89 3.54 10.20
C ILE A 112 -10.97 2.90 11.58
N GLN A 113 -11.16 3.68 12.65
CA GLN A 113 -11.17 3.18 14.02
C GLN A 113 -12.26 2.13 14.28
N LYS A 114 -13.43 2.27 13.63
CA LYS A 114 -14.47 1.25 13.65
C LYS A 114 -13.96 -0.07 13.05
N THR A 115 -13.43 -0.03 11.83
CA THR A 115 -12.91 -1.21 11.14
C THR A 115 -11.75 -1.86 11.89
N LEU A 116 -10.82 -1.07 12.45
CA LEU A 116 -9.68 -1.61 13.22
C LEU A 116 -10.15 -2.45 14.43
N ARG A 117 -11.27 -2.09 15.06
CA ARG A 117 -11.86 -2.88 16.16
C ARG A 117 -12.56 -4.14 15.66
N GLU A 118 -13.33 -4.02 14.57
CA GLU A 118 -14.13 -5.13 14.03
C GLU A 118 -13.27 -6.30 13.55
N ILE A 119 -12.09 -6.02 13.00
CA ILE A 119 -11.19 -7.05 12.47
C ILE A 119 -10.09 -7.46 13.45
N ASP A 120 -10.10 -6.90 14.66
CA ASP A 120 -9.04 -7.10 15.65
C ASP A 120 -7.64 -6.76 15.10
N PHE A 121 -7.51 -5.56 14.53
CA PHE A 121 -6.36 -5.13 13.72
C PHE A 121 -5.01 -5.34 14.40
N TRP A 122 -4.93 -5.27 15.73
CA TRP A 122 -3.65 -5.34 16.46
C TRP A 122 -3.13 -6.77 16.70
N ASN A 123 -3.94 -7.78 16.40
CA ASN A 123 -3.63 -9.19 16.68
C ASN A 123 -3.18 -9.99 15.45
N PHE A 124 -2.85 -9.31 14.34
CA PHE A 124 -2.12 -9.93 13.24
C PHE A 124 -0.62 -10.03 13.56
N ASP A 125 0.07 -10.99 12.95
CA ASP A 125 1.50 -11.20 13.16
C ASP A 125 2.34 -10.43 12.13
N LEU A 126 1.82 -10.35 10.90
CA LEU A 126 2.46 -9.72 9.75
C LEU A 126 1.50 -8.75 9.06
N TYR A 127 2.03 -7.59 8.68
CA TYR A 127 1.31 -6.54 7.96
C TYR A 127 2.02 -6.26 6.64
N GLN A 128 1.33 -6.50 5.52
CA GLN A 128 1.81 -6.15 4.18
C GLN A 128 1.13 -4.85 3.71
N LEU A 129 1.96 -3.85 3.43
CA LEU A 129 1.54 -2.51 3.05
C LEU A 129 1.77 -2.30 1.55
N GLU A 130 0.69 -2.29 0.78
CA GLU A 130 0.74 -2.06 -0.65
C GLU A 130 1.09 -0.61 -0.95
N GLY A 131 2.10 -0.41 -1.78
CA GLY A 131 2.74 0.87 -2.04
C GLY A 131 3.51 1.45 -0.85
N GLY A 132 3.70 0.70 0.25
CA GLY A 132 4.26 1.27 1.48
C GLY A 132 3.36 2.38 2.05
N LEU A 133 2.06 2.12 2.09
CA LEU A 133 1.04 3.03 2.61
C LEU A 133 0.26 2.40 3.75
N GLU A 134 -0.14 3.25 4.69
CA GLU A 134 -1.19 2.97 5.66
C GLU A 134 -2.33 3.99 5.51
N PHE A 135 -3.18 4.08 6.54
CA PHE A 135 -4.27 5.05 6.61
C PHE A 135 -3.81 6.51 6.79
N TYR A 136 -2.70 6.74 7.51
CA TYR A 136 -2.18 8.06 7.86
C TYR A 136 -0.79 8.30 7.28
N ARG A 137 -0.55 9.49 6.71
CA ARG A 137 0.72 9.81 6.08
C ARG A 137 1.89 10.01 7.03
N ASP A 138 1.62 10.16 8.32
CA ASP A 138 2.63 10.23 9.36
C ASP A 138 3.10 8.86 9.85
N GLY A 139 2.48 7.76 9.41
CA GLY A 139 2.90 6.40 9.74
C GLY A 139 2.57 5.97 11.17
N ARG A 140 1.68 6.69 11.87
CA ARG A 140 1.43 6.47 13.30
C ARG A 140 0.98 5.05 13.66
N LEU A 141 0.22 4.37 12.80
CA LEU A 141 -0.20 2.99 13.12
C LEU A 141 0.94 2.02 12.89
N VAL A 142 1.69 2.16 11.80
CA VAL A 142 2.87 1.36 11.49
C VAL A 142 3.97 1.52 12.54
N GLN A 143 4.20 2.73 13.04
CA GLN A 143 5.12 2.95 14.16
C GLN A 143 4.66 2.22 15.43
N GLU A 144 3.36 2.24 15.71
CA GLU A 144 2.78 1.50 16.83
C GLU A 144 2.87 -0.02 16.61
N LEU A 145 2.71 -0.52 15.38
CA LEU A 145 2.94 -1.92 15.02
C LEU A 145 4.39 -2.34 15.26
N GLN A 146 5.35 -1.51 14.83
CA GLN A 146 6.77 -1.73 15.08
C GLN A 146 7.06 -1.78 16.59
N ARG A 147 6.50 -0.85 17.37
CA ARG A 147 6.64 -0.81 18.84
C ARG A 147 6.08 -2.07 19.51
N ARG A 148 5.05 -2.68 18.91
CA ARG A 148 4.46 -3.97 19.35
C ARG A 148 5.22 -5.20 18.84
N GLY A 149 6.31 -5.02 18.11
CA GLY A 149 7.14 -6.11 17.57
C GLY A 149 6.50 -6.86 16.39
N LYS A 150 5.53 -6.25 15.70
CA LYS A 150 4.87 -6.86 14.54
C LYS A 150 5.79 -6.85 13.33
N GLN A 151 5.64 -7.83 12.44
CA GLN A 151 6.38 -7.88 11.19
C GLN A 151 5.68 -6.99 10.15
N ILE A 152 6.44 -6.15 9.46
CA ILE A 152 5.94 -5.18 8.49
C ILE A 152 6.68 -5.39 7.16
N ILE A 153 5.91 -5.60 6.10
CA ILE A 153 6.38 -5.69 4.72
C ILE A 153 5.83 -4.49 3.95
N CYS A 154 6.67 -3.79 3.21
CA CYS A 154 6.22 -2.82 2.20
C CYS A 154 6.34 -3.47 0.81
N LEU A 155 5.23 -3.63 0.09
CA LEU A 155 5.24 -4.12 -1.29
C LEU A 155 5.01 -2.95 -2.25
N TYR A 156 5.99 -2.64 -3.08
CA TYR A 156 5.86 -1.60 -4.10
C TYR A 156 5.43 -2.22 -5.44
N THR A 157 4.36 -1.69 -6.01
CA THR A 157 3.79 -2.16 -7.29
C THR A 157 3.52 -1.00 -8.23
N GLY A 158 3.55 -1.27 -9.54
CA GLY A 158 3.23 -0.28 -10.56
C GLY A 158 4.04 1.01 -10.41
N SER A 159 3.37 2.14 -10.56
CA SER A 159 4.01 3.47 -10.60
C SER A 159 4.32 4.09 -9.23
N ASP A 160 3.96 3.44 -8.13
CA ASP A 160 3.96 4.03 -6.78
C ASP A 160 5.32 4.56 -6.36
N LEU A 161 6.35 3.72 -6.46
CA LEU A 161 7.72 4.11 -6.09
C LEU A 161 8.29 5.21 -7.01
N ARG A 162 7.96 5.16 -8.31
CA ARG A 162 8.46 6.12 -9.31
C ARG A 162 7.85 7.51 -9.09
N THR A 163 6.56 7.58 -8.76
CA THR A 163 5.80 8.82 -8.70
C THR A 163 5.82 9.43 -7.31
N ARG A 164 5.21 8.74 -6.36
CA ARG A 164 5.04 9.17 -4.98
C ARG A 164 6.31 8.93 -4.17
N GLY A 165 6.95 7.79 -4.39
CA GLY A 165 8.09 7.35 -3.61
C GLY A 165 7.70 6.79 -2.24
N ILE A 166 8.72 6.58 -1.40
CA ILE A 166 8.58 6.02 -0.06
C ILE A 166 7.93 7.03 0.88
N VAL A 167 7.18 6.56 1.88
CA VAL A 167 6.76 7.39 3.01
C VAL A 167 7.74 7.08 4.15
N PRO A 168 8.73 7.95 4.46
CA PRO A 168 9.84 7.57 5.33
C PRO A 168 9.42 7.01 6.71
N PRO A 169 8.44 7.61 7.42
CA PRO A 169 7.98 7.06 8.70
C PRO A 169 7.42 5.63 8.64
N ILE A 170 6.95 5.20 7.46
CA ILE A 170 6.44 3.85 7.21
C ILE A 170 7.57 2.94 6.73
N ASP A 171 8.33 3.40 5.73
CA ASP A 171 9.41 2.61 5.12
C ASP A 171 10.48 2.26 6.17
N ASP A 172 10.85 3.19 7.04
CA ASP A 172 11.84 2.98 8.12
C ASP A 172 11.38 1.90 9.13
N CYS A 173 10.07 1.65 9.24
CA CYS A 173 9.53 0.60 10.10
C CYS A 173 9.49 -0.79 9.43
N ALA A 174 9.66 -0.86 8.10
CA ALA A 174 9.52 -2.11 7.36
C ALA A 174 10.69 -3.06 7.60
N ASN A 175 10.37 -4.30 8.00
CA ASN A 175 11.32 -5.39 8.11
C ASN A 175 11.79 -5.88 6.74
N LEU A 176 10.90 -5.82 5.74
CA LEU A 176 11.19 -6.24 4.38
C LEU A 176 10.53 -5.28 3.37
N ARG A 177 11.22 -5.03 2.26
CA ARG A 177 10.74 -4.19 1.16
C ARG A 177 10.75 -5.02 -0.10
N LEU A 178 9.59 -5.19 -0.70
CA LEU A 178 9.37 -6.03 -1.86
C LEU A 178 8.95 -5.20 -3.05
N THR A 179 9.18 -5.71 -4.25
CA THR A 179 8.65 -5.13 -5.48
C THR A 179 8.24 -6.19 -6.49
N LEU A 180 7.20 -5.90 -7.27
CA LEU A 180 6.81 -6.67 -8.46
C LEU A 180 7.40 -6.10 -9.76
N GLU A 181 8.16 -5.01 -9.65
CA GLU A 181 8.63 -4.19 -10.77
C GLU A 181 10.15 -4.27 -10.84
N PHE A 182 10.68 -4.89 -11.89
CA PHE A 182 12.12 -5.15 -11.99
C PHE A 182 12.98 -3.87 -11.98
N ASP A 183 12.54 -2.81 -12.65
CA ASP A 183 13.26 -1.53 -12.69
C ASP A 183 13.19 -0.73 -11.38
N HIS A 184 12.34 -1.12 -10.41
CA HIS A 184 12.42 -0.54 -9.07
C HIS A 184 13.73 -0.88 -8.36
N LEU A 185 14.40 -1.98 -8.74
CA LEU A 185 15.68 -2.38 -8.16
C LEU A 185 16.78 -1.34 -8.43
N ASP A 186 16.75 -0.68 -9.60
CA ASP A 186 17.67 0.43 -9.92
C ASP A 186 17.35 1.69 -9.10
N LEU A 187 16.08 1.87 -8.70
CA LEU A 187 15.60 3.05 -7.98
C LEU A 187 15.79 2.96 -6.47
N TYR A 188 15.67 1.75 -5.92
CA TYR A 188 15.81 1.49 -4.50
C TYR A 188 16.46 0.12 -4.28
N PRO A 189 17.81 0.08 -4.17
CA PRO A 189 18.56 -1.18 -4.07
C PRO A 189 18.24 -2.05 -2.85
N ALA A 190 17.53 -1.51 -1.85
CA ALA A 190 17.07 -2.26 -0.68
C ALA A 190 15.84 -3.15 -0.97
N LEU A 191 15.25 -3.04 -2.16
CA LEU A 191 14.11 -3.87 -2.56
C LEU A 191 14.53 -5.28 -2.93
N THR A 192 13.70 -6.25 -2.55
CA THR A 192 13.75 -7.60 -3.08
C THR A 192 12.64 -7.78 -4.10
N HIS A 193 12.99 -8.17 -5.33
CA HIS A 193 12.00 -8.46 -6.36
C HIS A 193 11.37 -9.83 -6.13
N ILE A 194 10.05 -9.89 -6.25
CA ILE A 194 9.29 -11.14 -6.28
C ILE A 194 8.41 -11.17 -7.53
N PHE A 195 8.02 -12.36 -7.97
CA PHE A 195 7.15 -12.49 -9.13
C PHE A 195 5.73 -12.02 -8.81
N PHE A 196 5.09 -11.48 -9.84
CA PHE A 196 3.69 -11.13 -9.80
C PHE A 196 2.83 -12.38 -9.47
N PRO A 197 1.85 -12.28 -8.56
CA PRO A 197 1.06 -13.44 -8.17
C PRO A 197 0.19 -13.92 -9.35
N PHE A 198 0.17 -15.24 -9.58
CA PHE A 198 -0.51 -15.84 -10.71
C PHE A 198 -1.41 -17.00 -10.27
N GLU A 199 -2.69 -16.94 -10.63
CA GLU A 199 -3.66 -18.01 -10.38
C GLU A 199 -3.71 -18.96 -11.57
N PHE A 200 -2.90 -20.00 -11.52
CA PHE A 200 -2.85 -20.99 -12.59
C PHE A 200 -4.18 -21.72 -12.78
N GLU A 201 -5.02 -21.85 -11.75
CA GLU A 201 -6.29 -22.57 -11.83
C GLU A 201 -7.32 -21.91 -12.76
N ARG A 202 -7.12 -20.63 -13.10
CA ARG A 202 -7.98 -19.91 -14.06
C ARG A 202 -7.67 -20.27 -15.50
N PHE A 203 -6.57 -20.98 -15.75
CA PHE A 203 -6.09 -21.30 -17.09
C PHE A 203 -6.13 -22.81 -17.30
N HIS A 204 -6.66 -23.22 -18.45
CA HIS A 204 -6.58 -24.59 -18.92
C HIS A 204 -5.50 -24.63 -19.99
N MET A 205 -4.52 -25.53 -19.84
CA MET A 205 -3.57 -25.77 -20.93
C MET A 205 -4.35 -26.40 -22.08
N ARG A 206 -4.34 -25.76 -23.24
CA ARG A 206 -4.68 -26.42 -24.50
C ARG A 206 -3.51 -27.32 -24.86
N ILE A 207 -3.67 -28.61 -24.55
CA ILE A 207 -2.80 -29.68 -25.01
C ILE A 207 -3.28 -30.10 -26.40
#